data_AF-A0A438C9X8-F1
#
_entry.id   AF-A0A438C9X8-F1
#
_cell.length_a   1.000
_cell.length_b   1.000
_cell.length_c   1.000
_cell.angle_alpha   90.00
_cell.angle_beta   90.00
_cell.angle_gamma   90.00
#
_symmetry.space_group_name_H-M   'P 1'
#
loop_
_entity.id
_entity.type
_entity.pdbx_description
1 polymer ?
#
loop_
_entity_poly.entity_id
_entity_poly.type
_entity_poly.pdbx_seq_one_letter_code
_entity_poly.pdbx_strand_id
1 'polypeptide(L)'
;MSAPSCIIPPLEQLVIRPHIVPLLPNFHGMESENPYAHIKEFEEVCNTFREGGASIDLMRLKLFPFTLKDKAKIWLNSLRPRSIRNWVDLQAEFLKKFFPTHRTNGLKRQISNFSAKENEKFHECWERYMEAINACPHHGFDTWLLVSYFYDGMSSSMKQILETMCGGDFMSKNPEEAMDFLSYVSEVSRGWDEPNSREKGKFPSQPTQNPKGGMYVLSEDMDMKAKVATIARRLEELELKKMHEVQAISETQAHVMPCTICQSCDHVVDECPTMPAVREMLGDQANVVGQFRPNNNAPYGNTYNSSWRNHPNFSWKPRPPPYQPQAKPKHLNKPLQWSKPL
;
A
#
# COMPACT_ATOMS: atom_id res chain seq x y z
N MET A 1 4.79 41.80 34.81
CA MET A 1 5.79 40.73 34.61
C MET A 1 5.20 39.72 33.63
N SER A 2 5.93 39.30 32.59
CA SER A 2 5.43 38.29 31.65
C SER A 2 5.38 36.92 32.34
N ALA A 3 4.36 36.11 32.03
CA ALA A 3 4.27 34.75 32.54
C ALA A 3 5.46 33.92 32.01
N PRO A 4 6.14 33.14 32.86
CA PRO A 4 7.25 32.29 32.41
C PRO A 4 6.74 31.22 31.44
N SER A 5 7.55 30.95 30.40
CA SER A 5 7.21 29.98 29.35
C SER A 5 6.94 28.57 29.90
N CYS A 6 6.00 27.86 29.29
CA CYS A 6 5.74 26.45 29.55
C CYS A 6 6.87 25.53 29.03
N ILE A 7 7.62 25.98 28.02
CA ILE A 7 8.77 25.27 27.44
C ILE A 7 10.02 25.57 28.27
N ILE A 8 10.72 24.51 28.71
CA ILE A 8 11.98 24.66 29.43
C ILE A 8 13.04 25.24 28.48
N PRO A 9 13.73 26.35 28.87
CA PRO A 9 14.79 26.93 28.06
C PRO A 9 15.90 25.89 27.80
N PRO A 10 16.25 25.67 26.53
CA PRO A 10 17.37 24.81 26.16
C PRO A 10 18.70 25.36 26.67
N LEU A 11 19.63 24.47 27.04
CA LEU A 11 21.00 24.85 27.41
C LEU A 11 21.80 25.34 26.19
N GLU A 12 21.42 24.91 24.98
CA GLU A 12 22.03 25.31 23.72
C GLU A 12 21.37 26.58 23.13
N GLN A 13 22.20 27.56 22.77
CA GLN A 13 21.77 28.79 22.11
C GLN A 13 21.56 28.57 20.61
N LEU A 14 20.37 28.12 20.23
CA LEU A 14 19.93 28.19 18.82
C LEU A 14 19.49 29.60 18.46
N VAL A 15 20.14 30.22 17.47
CA VAL A 15 19.73 31.49 16.86
C VAL A 15 18.70 31.21 15.78
N ILE A 16 17.49 31.74 15.95
CA ILE A 16 16.45 31.68 14.90
C ILE A 16 16.72 32.80 13.90
N ARG A 17 16.91 32.46 12.63
CA ARG A 17 17.02 33.46 11.57
C ARG A 17 15.64 34.11 11.33
N PRO A 18 15.51 35.45 11.35
CA PRO A 18 14.20 36.11 11.25
C PRO A 18 13.38 35.75 10.00
N HIS A 19 14.04 35.44 8.88
CA HIS A 19 13.39 35.07 7.63
C HIS A 19 12.65 33.71 7.68
N ILE A 20 12.88 32.90 8.72
CA ILE A 20 12.21 31.61 8.89
C ILE A 20 10.78 31.80 9.39
N VAL A 21 10.54 32.79 10.25
CA VAL A 21 9.24 32.97 10.92
C VAL A 21 8.07 33.16 9.93
N PRO A 22 8.21 33.94 8.84
CA PRO A 22 7.14 34.07 7.84
C PRO A 22 6.83 32.78 7.06
N LEU A 23 7.74 31.80 7.06
CA LEU A 23 7.58 30.52 6.34
C LEU A 23 6.85 29.47 7.17
N LEU A 24 6.61 29.75 8.46
CA LEU A 24 5.94 28.83 9.36
C LEU A 24 4.42 28.78 9.07
N PRO A 25 3.79 27.59 9.12
CA PRO A 25 2.34 27.47 9.01
C PRO A 25 1.67 28.15 10.22
N ASN A 26 0.39 28.50 10.06
CA ASN A 26 -0.42 29.11 11.11
C ASN A 26 -1.52 28.15 11.58
N PHE A 27 -1.73 28.10 12.89
CA PHE A 27 -2.78 27.31 13.51
C PHE A 27 -3.54 28.14 14.54
N HIS A 28 -4.84 28.33 14.31
CA HIS A 28 -5.68 29.23 15.11
C HIS A 28 -6.37 28.49 16.26
N GLY A 29 -6.49 27.16 16.16
CA GLY A 29 -7.24 26.33 17.10
C GLY A 29 -8.73 26.27 16.76
N MET A 30 -9.07 26.27 15.47
CA MET A 30 -10.44 26.11 14.97
C MET A 30 -10.80 24.62 14.81
N GLU A 31 -12.10 24.29 14.85
CA GLU A 31 -12.57 22.90 14.67
C GLU A 31 -12.32 22.35 13.26
N SER A 32 -12.29 23.24 12.26
CA SER A 32 -11.98 22.89 10.86
C SER A 32 -10.50 22.59 10.63
N GLU A 33 -9.59 23.10 11.46
CA GLU A 33 -8.15 22.85 11.29
C GLU A 33 -7.80 21.43 11.75
N ASN A 34 -6.83 20.81 11.07
CA ASN A 34 -6.29 19.49 11.42
C ASN A 34 -4.93 19.63 12.13
N PRO A 35 -4.86 19.35 13.44
CA PRO A 35 -3.60 19.34 14.21
C PRO A 35 -2.48 18.48 13.63
N TYR A 36 -2.78 17.33 13.02
CA TYR A 36 -1.78 16.45 12.42
C TYR A 36 -1.21 17.04 11.13
N ALA A 37 -2.08 17.62 10.29
CA ALA A 37 -1.63 18.32 9.08
C ALA A 37 -0.73 19.50 9.46
N HIS A 38 -1.11 20.28 10.47
CA HIS A 38 -0.31 21.39 10.97
C HIS A 38 1.09 20.96 11.47
N ILE A 39 1.16 19.87 12.25
CA ILE A 39 2.44 19.31 12.70
C ILE A 39 3.28 18.88 11.51
N LYS A 40 2.69 18.19 10.53
CA LYS A 40 3.39 17.69 9.35
C LYS A 40 3.99 18.84 8.53
N GLU A 41 3.18 19.84 8.19
CA GLU A 41 3.64 21.05 7.47
C GLU A 41 4.75 21.78 8.23
N PHE A 42 4.59 21.92 9.56
CA PHE A 42 5.61 22.53 10.41
C PHE A 42 6.93 21.74 10.40
N GLU A 43 6.86 20.42 10.49
CA GLU A 43 8.04 19.55 10.46
C GLU A 43 8.74 19.59 9.10
N GLU A 44 7.98 19.63 7.99
CA GLU A 44 8.51 19.81 6.63
C GLU A 44 9.31 21.12 6.53
N VAL A 45 8.75 22.22 7.01
CA VAL A 45 9.44 23.53 7.05
C VAL A 45 10.71 23.43 7.89
N CYS A 46 10.65 22.86 9.11
CA CYS A 46 11.83 22.69 9.96
C CYS A 46 12.93 21.83 9.33
N ASN A 47 12.56 20.81 8.56
CA ASN A 47 13.51 19.91 7.91
C ASN A 47 14.34 20.60 6.81
N THR A 48 13.86 21.70 6.23
CA THR A 48 14.60 22.47 5.21
C THR A 48 15.75 23.30 5.78
N PHE A 49 15.69 23.70 7.07
CA PHE A 49 16.65 24.63 7.68
C PHE A 49 17.77 23.94 8.45
N ARG A 50 18.13 22.70 8.10
CA ARG A 50 19.17 21.95 8.80
C ARG A 50 20.55 22.57 8.59
N GLU A 51 20.87 23.59 9.39
CA GLU A 51 22.19 24.21 9.45
C GLU A 51 22.81 24.01 10.84
N GLY A 52 24.08 23.56 10.89
CA GLY A 52 24.94 23.78 12.06
C GLY A 52 24.83 22.82 13.25
N GLY A 53 24.40 21.56 13.06
CA GLY A 53 24.50 20.52 14.10
C GLY A 53 23.59 20.68 15.32
N ALA A 54 22.73 21.71 15.34
CA ALA A 54 21.72 21.86 16.37
C ALA A 54 20.66 20.75 16.28
N SER A 55 20.16 20.30 17.45
CA SER A 55 19.08 19.32 17.49
C SER A 55 17.83 19.85 16.76
N ILE A 56 17.29 19.07 15.82
CA ILE A 56 16.05 19.41 15.11
C ILE A 56 14.88 19.60 16.09
N ASP A 57 14.86 18.84 17.17
CA ASP A 57 13.83 18.93 18.21
C ASP A 57 13.92 20.24 19.00
N LEU A 58 15.15 20.74 19.21
CA LEU A 58 15.38 22.04 19.80
C LEU A 58 14.85 23.17 18.90
N MET A 59 15.10 23.08 17.60
CA MET A 59 14.56 24.03 16.62
C MET A 59 13.04 24.01 16.63
N ARG A 60 12.43 22.81 16.58
CA ARG A 60 10.98 22.62 16.61
C ARG A 60 10.36 23.25 17.86
N LEU A 61 10.93 23.00 19.04
CA LEU A 61 10.45 23.60 20.29
C LEU A 61 10.49 25.13 20.29
N LYS A 62 11.53 25.74 19.71
CA LYS A 62 11.63 27.21 19.66
C LYS A 62 10.70 27.81 18.60
N LEU A 63 10.49 27.15 17.47
CA LEU A 63 9.70 27.67 16.35
C LEU A 63 8.20 27.42 16.49
N PHE A 64 7.78 26.31 17.07
CA PHE A 64 6.36 25.95 17.17
C PHE A 64 5.48 27.03 17.84
N PRO A 65 5.92 27.73 18.91
CA PRO A 65 5.13 28.82 19.47
C PRO A 65 4.78 29.94 18.49
N PHE A 66 5.54 30.13 17.40
CA PHE A 66 5.27 31.15 16.39
C PHE A 66 4.16 30.73 15.41
N THR A 67 3.92 29.42 15.28
CA THR A 67 2.86 28.88 14.43
C THR A 67 1.47 29.08 15.03
N LEU A 68 1.37 29.17 16.36
CA LEU A 68 0.09 29.24 17.06
C LEU A 68 -0.46 30.67 17.09
N LYS A 69 -1.75 30.83 16.73
CA LYS A 69 -2.53 32.07 16.78
C LYS A 69 -3.75 31.91 17.69
N ASP A 70 -4.38 33.02 18.05
CA ASP A 70 -5.68 33.09 18.73
C ASP A 70 -5.88 32.06 19.85
N LYS A 71 -6.86 31.16 19.72
CA LYS A 71 -7.21 30.15 20.72
C LYS A 71 -6.04 29.22 21.02
N ALA A 72 -5.28 28.84 19.99
CA ALA A 72 -4.10 28.00 20.15
C ALA A 72 -2.97 28.73 20.90
N LYS A 73 -2.77 30.01 20.62
CA LYS A 73 -1.76 30.81 21.33
C LYS A 73 -2.13 31.02 22.80
N ILE A 74 -3.41 31.29 23.07
CA ILE A 74 -3.94 31.43 24.44
C ILE A 74 -3.74 30.12 25.21
N TRP A 75 -4.04 28.97 24.60
CA TRP A 75 -3.82 27.66 25.21
C TRP A 75 -2.36 27.44 25.59
N LEU A 76 -1.41 27.69 24.69
CA LEU A 76 0.02 27.48 24.97
C LEU A 76 0.47 28.31 26.19
N ASN A 77 -0.01 29.55 26.28
CA ASN A 77 0.28 30.46 27.38
C ASN A 77 -0.41 30.07 28.70
N SER A 78 -1.48 29.26 28.66
CA SER A 78 -2.17 28.76 29.86
C SER A 78 -1.52 27.53 30.50
N LEU A 79 -0.58 26.88 29.79
CA LEU A 79 0.12 25.71 30.30
C LEU A 79 1.00 26.07 31.50
N ARG A 80 1.17 25.12 32.42
CA ARG A 80 2.03 25.30 33.59
C ARG A 80 3.46 25.66 33.14
N PRO A 81 4.11 26.67 33.75
CA PRO A 81 5.49 26.99 33.44
C PRO A 81 6.42 25.78 33.60
N ARG A 82 7.39 25.64 32.70
CA ARG A 82 8.40 24.55 32.71
C ARG A 82 7.80 23.12 32.70
N SER A 83 6.63 22.93 32.06
CA SER A 83 5.97 21.63 31.95
C SER A 83 6.41 20.81 30.72
N ILE A 84 6.83 21.47 29.65
CA ILE A 84 7.23 20.82 28.39
C ILE A 84 8.75 20.72 28.33
N ARG A 85 9.28 19.50 28.22
CA ARG A 85 10.74 19.25 28.23
C ARG A 85 11.33 19.02 26.85
N ASN A 86 10.59 18.37 25.95
CA ASN A 86 11.04 17.98 24.63
C ASN A 86 9.92 18.13 23.59
N TRP A 87 10.25 17.95 22.31
CA TRP A 87 9.30 18.07 21.21
C TRP A 87 8.12 17.09 21.32
N VAL A 88 8.38 15.84 21.73
CA VAL A 88 7.37 14.79 21.89
C VAL A 88 6.34 15.17 22.95
N ASP A 89 6.78 15.72 24.09
CA ASP A 89 5.87 16.21 25.15
C ASP A 89 4.96 17.33 24.62
N LEU A 90 5.52 18.25 23.83
CA LEU A 90 4.76 19.36 23.24
C LEU A 90 3.71 18.83 22.25
N GLN A 91 4.10 17.94 21.35
CA GLN A 91 3.19 17.31 20.38
C GLN A 91 2.05 16.59 21.10
N ALA A 92 2.36 15.81 22.14
CA ALA A 92 1.37 15.06 22.90
C ALA A 92 0.34 15.99 23.56
N GLU A 93 0.77 17.06 24.24
CA GLU A 93 -0.15 18.01 24.87
C GLU A 93 -0.96 18.82 23.83
N PHE A 94 -0.36 19.17 22.69
CA PHE A 94 -1.05 19.84 21.58
C PHE A 94 -2.13 18.95 20.97
N LEU A 95 -1.81 17.70 20.62
CA LEU A 95 -2.77 16.74 20.06
C LEU A 95 -3.86 16.38 21.06
N LYS A 96 -3.53 16.21 22.34
CA LYS A 96 -4.51 15.99 23.40
C LYS A 96 -5.52 17.14 23.52
N LYS A 97 -5.08 18.39 23.30
CA LYS A 97 -5.95 19.57 23.35
C LYS A 97 -6.83 19.71 22.11
N PHE A 98 -6.24 19.60 20.91
CA PHE A 98 -6.90 19.98 19.66
C PHE A 98 -7.40 18.79 18.83
N PHE A 99 -7.05 17.56 19.21
CA PHE A 99 -7.53 16.31 18.60
C PHE A 99 -8.11 15.35 19.65
N PRO A 100 -9.21 15.72 20.32
CA PRO A 100 -9.80 14.91 21.38
C PRO A 100 -10.36 13.58 20.86
N THR A 101 -10.52 12.61 21.77
CA THR A 101 -10.98 11.25 21.46
C THR A 101 -12.31 11.20 20.72
N HIS A 102 -13.27 12.08 21.04
CA HIS A 102 -14.56 12.11 20.35
C HIS A 102 -14.43 12.48 18.86
N ARG A 103 -13.47 13.35 18.50
CA ARG A 103 -13.14 13.69 17.11
C ARG A 103 -12.55 12.49 16.39
N THR A 104 -11.60 11.80 17.03
CA THR A 104 -11.04 10.53 16.53
C THR A 104 -12.16 9.51 16.25
N ASN A 105 -13.07 9.31 17.19
CA ASN A 105 -14.19 8.38 17.02
C ASN A 105 -15.16 8.81 15.91
N GLY A 106 -15.37 10.11 15.72
CA GLY A 106 -16.15 10.66 14.61
C GLY A 106 -15.54 10.30 13.26
N LEU A 107 -14.23 10.53 13.10
CA LEU A 107 -13.51 10.21 11.87
C LEU A 107 -13.44 8.70 11.62
N LYS A 108 -13.22 7.89 12.66
CA LYS A 108 -13.29 6.42 12.53
C LYS A 108 -14.64 5.95 11.99
N ARG A 109 -15.75 6.51 12.48
CA ARG A 109 -17.09 6.21 11.95
C ARG A 109 -17.29 6.68 10.52
N GLN A 110 -16.73 7.83 10.15
CA GLN A 110 -16.78 8.33 8.79
C GLN A 110 -16.05 7.40 7.81
N ILE A 111 -14.93 6.81 8.24
CA ILE A 111 -14.19 5.81 7.46
C ILE A 111 -14.98 4.49 7.40
N SER A 112 -15.42 3.95 8.54
CA SER A 112 -16.06 2.62 8.59
C SER A 112 -17.45 2.56 7.95
N ASN A 113 -18.19 3.67 8.02
CA ASN A 113 -19.56 3.76 7.47
C ASN A 113 -19.56 4.58 6.19
N PHE A 114 -18.43 4.61 5.47
CA PHE A 114 -18.32 5.35 4.23
C PHE A 114 -19.34 4.84 3.22
N SER A 115 -19.95 5.76 2.48
CA SER A 115 -20.81 5.45 1.35
C SER A 115 -20.59 6.45 0.22
N ALA A 116 -20.67 5.96 -1.01
CA ALA A 116 -20.71 6.78 -2.20
C ALA A 116 -21.97 7.66 -2.19
N LYS A 117 -21.84 8.90 -2.65
CA LYS A 117 -22.97 9.81 -2.85
C LYS A 117 -23.69 9.47 -4.15
N GLU A 118 -24.92 9.94 -4.28
CA GLU A 118 -25.69 9.80 -5.50
C GLU A 118 -25.00 10.51 -6.68
N ASN A 119 -24.85 9.81 -7.81
CA ASN A 119 -24.16 10.29 -9.01
C ASN A 119 -22.70 10.73 -8.81
N GLU A 120 -22.05 10.29 -7.73
CA GLU A 120 -20.62 10.55 -7.49
C GLU A 120 -19.76 9.76 -8.48
N LYS A 121 -18.69 10.38 -8.98
CA LYS A 121 -17.74 9.70 -9.86
C LYS A 121 -16.74 8.89 -9.03
N PHE A 122 -16.12 7.88 -9.66
CA PHE A 122 -15.18 7.01 -8.94
C PHE A 122 -14.02 7.80 -8.31
N HIS A 123 -13.36 8.69 -9.06
CA HIS A 123 -12.26 9.50 -8.53
C HIS A 123 -12.68 10.42 -7.38
N GLU A 124 -13.83 11.09 -7.49
CA GLU A 124 -14.34 11.97 -6.43
C GLU A 124 -14.64 11.17 -5.15
N CYS A 125 -15.22 9.98 -5.31
CA CYS A 125 -15.50 9.05 -4.23
C CYS A 125 -14.21 8.58 -3.54
N TRP A 126 -13.20 8.17 -4.34
CA TRP A 126 -11.90 7.74 -3.83
C TRP A 126 -11.15 8.86 -3.10
N GLU A 127 -11.11 10.06 -3.68
CA GLU A 127 -10.46 11.23 -3.07
C GLU A 127 -11.09 11.59 -1.73
N ARG A 128 -12.43 11.58 -1.65
CA ARG A 128 -13.17 11.83 -0.40
C ARG A 128 -12.88 10.77 0.65
N TYR A 129 -12.72 9.51 0.24
CA TYR A 129 -12.36 8.43 1.16
C TYR A 129 -10.93 8.61 1.70
N MET A 130 -9.98 8.93 0.81
CA MET A 130 -8.59 9.19 1.19
C MET A 130 -8.46 10.42 2.09
N GLU A 131 -9.24 11.48 1.86
CA GLU A 131 -9.32 12.63 2.75
C GLU A 131 -9.79 12.22 4.16
N ALA A 132 -10.79 11.34 4.27
CA ALA A 132 -11.28 10.85 5.55
C ALA A 132 -10.21 10.03 6.31
N ILE A 133 -9.44 9.18 5.61
CA ILE A 133 -8.32 8.43 6.18
C ILE A 133 -7.22 9.38 6.65
N ASN A 134 -6.79 10.30 5.78
CA ASN A 134 -5.73 11.26 6.05
C ASN A 134 -6.08 12.25 7.18
N ALA A 135 -7.37 12.50 7.41
CA ALA A 135 -7.82 13.32 8.52
C ALA A 135 -7.52 12.70 9.90
N CYS A 136 -7.32 11.37 9.98
CA CYS A 136 -7.06 10.65 11.23
C CYS A 136 -5.93 9.61 11.07
N PRO A 137 -4.65 10.00 10.95
CA PRO A 137 -3.54 9.06 10.70
C PRO A 137 -3.39 7.95 11.75
N HIS A 138 -3.87 8.19 12.98
CA HIS A 138 -3.90 7.24 14.09
C HIS A 138 -5.24 6.47 14.20
N HIS A 139 -5.97 6.29 13.09
CA HIS A 139 -7.26 5.59 13.07
C HIS A 139 -7.13 4.12 13.51
N GLY A 140 -5.99 3.47 13.32
CA GLY A 140 -5.72 2.10 13.79
C GLY A 140 -6.55 1.03 13.09
N PHE A 141 -6.90 1.25 11.82
CA PHE A 141 -7.53 0.25 10.95
C PHE A 141 -6.43 -0.36 10.11
N ASP A 142 -6.49 -1.67 9.91
CA ASP A 142 -5.58 -2.36 9.00
C ASP A 142 -5.93 -2.03 7.54
N THR A 143 -4.94 -2.10 6.65
CA THR A 143 -5.09 -1.80 5.21
C THR A 143 -6.24 -2.60 4.58
N TRP A 144 -6.35 -3.90 4.88
CA TRP A 144 -7.40 -4.76 4.31
C TRP A 144 -8.81 -4.28 4.69
N LEU A 145 -8.96 -3.75 5.92
CA LEU A 145 -10.23 -3.27 6.42
C LEU A 145 -10.59 -1.92 5.78
N LEU A 146 -9.60 -1.06 5.54
CA LEU A 146 -9.78 0.17 4.76
C LEU A 146 -10.25 -0.13 3.33
N VAL A 147 -9.65 -1.14 2.68
CA VAL A 147 -10.07 -1.58 1.34
C VAL A 147 -11.50 -2.12 1.39
N SER A 148 -11.83 -2.96 2.37
CA SER A 148 -13.18 -3.52 2.54
C SER A 148 -14.23 -2.43 2.75
N TYR A 149 -13.99 -1.47 3.64
CA TYR A 149 -14.94 -0.37 3.88
C TYR A 149 -15.19 0.48 2.63
N PHE A 150 -14.13 0.77 1.87
CA PHE A 150 -14.31 1.47 0.60
C PHE A 150 -15.14 0.63 -0.36
N TYR A 151 -14.75 -0.64 -0.55
CA TYR A 151 -15.44 -1.56 -1.44
C TYR A 151 -16.92 -1.63 -1.10
N ASP A 152 -17.27 -1.89 0.16
CA ASP A 152 -18.65 -1.99 0.63
C ASP A 152 -19.43 -0.69 0.41
N GLY A 153 -18.79 0.46 0.63
CA GLY A 153 -19.36 1.79 0.47
C GLY A 153 -19.56 2.25 -0.98
N MET A 154 -18.91 1.61 -1.97
CA MET A 154 -19.06 1.96 -3.38
C MET A 154 -20.46 1.64 -3.93
N SER A 155 -20.88 2.41 -4.94
CA SER A 155 -22.08 2.09 -5.71
C SER A 155 -21.89 0.81 -6.55
N SER A 156 -23.00 0.17 -6.93
CA SER A 156 -22.96 -1.04 -7.76
C SER A 156 -22.26 -0.82 -9.10
N SER A 157 -22.40 0.35 -9.71
CA SER A 157 -21.71 0.70 -10.97
C SER A 157 -20.21 0.85 -10.78
N MET A 158 -19.77 1.50 -9.69
CA MET A 158 -18.34 1.61 -9.35
C MET A 158 -17.72 0.22 -9.12
N LYS A 159 -18.43 -0.66 -8.39
CA LYS A 159 -17.99 -2.05 -8.19
C LYS A 159 -17.83 -2.78 -9.52
N GLN A 160 -18.82 -2.70 -10.41
CA GLN A 160 -18.74 -3.34 -11.72
C GLN A 160 -17.53 -2.87 -12.55
N ILE A 161 -17.26 -1.56 -12.54
CA ILE A 161 -16.10 -1.02 -13.26
C ILE A 161 -14.79 -1.50 -12.61
N LEU A 162 -14.71 -1.46 -11.28
CA LEU A 162 -13.55 -1.94 -10.54
C LEU A 162 -13.24 -3.41 -10.85
N GLU A 163 -14.24 -4.29 -10.77
CA GLU A 163 -14.10 -5.72 -11.08
C GLU A 163 -13.69 -5.92 -12.55
N THR A 164 -14.29 -5.17 -13.48
CA THR A 164 -13.94 -5.26 -14.91
C THR A 164 -12.49 -4.88 -15.16
N MET A 165 -12.01 -3.78 -14.56
CA MET A 165 -10.62 -3.34 -14.70
C MET A 165 -9.64 -4.28 -14.00
N CYS A 166 -10.08 -4.92 -12.93
CA CYS A 166 -9.30 -5.89 -12.17
C CYS A 166 -9.11 -7.22 -12.91
N GLY A 167 -9.98 -7.54 -13.88
CA GLY A 167 -10.08 -8.87 -14.47
C GLY A 167 -10.91 -9.84 -13.63
N GLY A 168 -11.76 -9.32 -12.74
CA GLY A 168 -12.54 -10.05 -11.74
C GLY A 168 -11.81 -10.21 -10.40
N ASP A 169 -12.61 -10.49 -9.37
CA ASP A 169 -12.20 -10.83 -8.01
C ASP A 169 -11.21 -9.85 -7.36
N PHE A 170 -11.57 -8.56 -7.33
CA PHE A 170 -10.75 -7.51 -6.70
C PHE A 170 -10.40 -7.82 -5.23
N MET A 171 -11.32 -8.42 -4.49
CA MET A 171 -11.15 -8.69 -3.05
C MET A 171 -10.13 -9.80 -2.75
N SER A 172 -9.67 -10.56 -3.75
CA SER A 172 -8.58 -11.53 -3.59
C SER A 172 -7.19 -10.90 -3.59
N LYS A 173 -7.07 -9.63 -4.00
CA LYS A 173 -5.78 -8.93 -4.06
C LYS A 173 -5.16 -8.73 -2.69
N ASN A 174 -3.83 -8.63 -2.68
CA ASN A 174 -3.12 -8.17 -1.51
C ASN A 174 -3.60 -6.75 -1.12
N PRO A 175 -3.83 -6.42 0.17
CA PRO A 175 -4.40 -5.13 0.57
C PRO A 175 -3.64 -3.90 0.10
N GLU A 176 -2.30 -3.95 0.11
CA GLU A 176 -1.46 -2.84 -0.37
C GLU A 176 -1.61 -2.67 -1.89
N GLU A 177 -1.64 -3.77 -2.64
CA GLU A 177 -1.84 -3.74 -4.09
C GLU A 177 -3.26 -3.27 -4.45
N ALA A 178 -4.25 -3.64 -3.63
CA ALA A 178 -5.62 -3.19 -3.77
C ALA A 178 -5.73 -1.66 -3.57
N MET A 179 -4.99 -1.11 -2.60
CA MET A 179 -4.92 0.34 -2.36
C MET A 179 -4.30 1.10 -3.54
N ASP A 180 -3.20 0.57 -4.07
CA ASP A 180 -2.53 1.12 -5.27
C ASP A 180 -3.44 1.02 -6.49
N PHE A 181 -4.15 -0.10 -6.64
CA PHE A 181 -5.08 -0.32 -7.74
C PHE A 181 -6.28 0.63 -7.68
N LEU A 182 -6.86 0.87 -6.50
CA LEU A 182 -7.93 1.86 -6.33
C LEU A 182 -7.45 3.27 -6.71
N SER A 183 -6.21 3.62 -6.38
CA SER A 183 -5.59 4.88 -6.79
C SER A 183 -5.43 4.96 -8.31
N TYR A 184 -4.96 3.88 -8.95
CA TYR A 184 -4.88 3.79 -10.41
C TYR A 184 -6.25 3.93 -11.09
N VAL A 185 -7.28 3.22 -10.61
CA VAL A 185 -8.63 3.30 -11.15
C VAL A 185 -9.20 4.71 -10.98
N SER A 186 -8.95 5.36 -9.84
CA SER A 186 -9.29 6.76 -9.63
C SER A 186 -8.65 7.66 -10.69
N GLU A 187 -7.35 7.55 -10.95
CA GLU A 187 -6.66 8.34 -11.97
C GLU A 187 -7.24 8.13 -13.38
N VAL A 188 -7.48 6.87 -13.77
CA VAL A 188 -8.06 6.52 -15.08
C VAL A 188 -9.50 7.02 -15.21
N SER A 189 -10.27 6.98 -14.12
CA SER A 189 -11.69 7.35 -14.13
C SER A 189 -11.96 8.82 -14.43
N ARG A 190 -10.96 9.69 -14.27
CA ARG A 190 -11.07 11.12 -14.58
C ARG A 190 -11.37 11.39 -16.05
N GLY A 191 -10.97 10.48 -16.95
CA GLY A 191 -11.17 10.62 -18.40
C GLY A 191 -12.48 10.03 -18.95
N TRP A 192 -13.31 9.39 -18.12
CA TRP A 192 -14.49 8.67 -18.63
C TRP A 192 -15.65 9.57 -19.08
N ASP A 193 -15.68 10.80 -18.60
CA ASP A 193 -16.74 11.78 -18.94
C ASP A 193 -16.35 12.76 -20.04
N GLU A 194 -15.13 12.71 -20.57
CA GLU A 194 -14.79 13.50 -21.73
C GLU A 194 -15.53 12.93 -22.94
N PRO A 195 -16.43 13.71 -23.59
CA PRO A 195 -16.89 13.32 -24.91
C PRO A 195 -15.64 13.27 -25.77
N ASN A 196 -15.35 12.12 -26.38
CA ASN A 196 -14.35 11.94 -27.43
C ASN A 196 -14.59 12.96 -28.56
N SER A 197 -14.17 14.20 -28.35
CA SER A 197 -14.35 15.33 -29.26
C SER A 197 -13.12 15.51 -30.14
N ARG A 198 -12.07 14.70 -29.92
CA ARG A 198 -10.82 14.74 -30.68
C ARG A 198 -10.79 13.88 -31.94
N GLU A 199 -11.85 13.12 -32.23
CA GLU A 199 -12.00 12.38 -33.51
C GLU A 199 -13.23 12.83 -34.31
N LYS A 200 -13.45 14.14 -34.47
CA LYS A 200 -14.12 14.62 -35.69
C LYS A 200 -13.03 15.04 -36.68
N GLY A 201 -12.73 14.10 -37.58
CA GLY A 201 -11.73 14.22 -38.62
C GLY A 201 -11.82 15.57 -39.35
N LYS A 202 -10.66 16.21 -39.47
CA LYS A 202 -10.41 17.25 -40.45
C LYS A 202 -10.46 16.63 -41.85
N PHE A 203 -11.53 16.87 -42.60
CA PHE A 203 -11.48 16.88 -44.06
C PHE A 203 -11.96 18.25 -44.54
N PRO A 204 -11.22 18.93 -45.44
CA PRO A 204 -11.58 20.27 -45.88
C PRO A 204 -12.63 20.24 -47.00
N SER A 205 -13.62 21.13 -46.83
CA SER A 205 -14.38 21.88 -47.84
C SER A 205 -15.21 21.16 -48.91
N GLN A 206 -16.53 21.40 -48.93
CA GLN A 206 -17.12 22.43 -49.81
C GLN A 206 -18.57 22.81 -49.40
N PRO A 207 -19.06 24.01 -49.78
CA PRO A 207 -20.23 24.66 -49.19
C PRO A 207 -21.52 24.56 -50.02
N THR A 208 -22.62 25.01 -49.40
CA THR A 208 -23.97 25.30 -49.96
C THR A 208 -24.82 24.03 -50.16
N GLN A 209 -26.11 23.94 -49.78
CA GLN A 209 -27.19 24.92 -49.71
C GLN A 209 -28.21 24.48 -48.63
N ASN A 210 -28.80 25.43 -47.92
CA ASN A 210 -30.18 25.34 -47.43
C ASN A 210 -30.99 26.30 -48.32
N PRO A 211 -32.29 26.06 -48.63
CA PRO A 211 -33.28 25.85 -47.56
C PRO A 211 -34.53 25.01 -47.90
N LYS A 212 -35.30 24.70 -46.83
CA LYS A 212 -36.72 24.29 -46.79
C LYS A 212 -37.05 22.80 -47.01
N GLY A 213 -37.28 22.12 -45.89
CA GLY A 213 -38.06 20.90 -45.79
C GLY A 213 -38.15 20.50 -44.31
N GLY A 214 -39.35 20.45 -43.74
CA GLY A 214 -39.59 20.30 -42.30
C GLY A 214 -38.90 19.06 -41.71
N MET A 215 -38.09 19.27 -40.68
CA MET A 215 -37.41 18.21 -39.95
C MET A 215 -38.42 17.56 -39.00
N TYR A 216 -38.87 16.34 -39.31
CA TYR A 216 -39.45 15.49 -38.28
C TYR A 216 -38.31 15.14 -37.30
N VAL A 217 -38.41 15.66 -36.08
CA VAL A 217 -37.60 15.21 -34.96
C VAL A 217 -37.87 13.72 -34.80
N LEU A 218 -36.91 12.88 -35.14
CA LEU A 218 -36.95 11.48 -34.75
C LEU A 218 -36.92 11.44 -33.24
N SER A 219 -38.00 10.95 -32.63
CA SER A 219 -38.11 10.78 -31.17
C SER A 219 -36.90 10.02 -30.64
N GLU A 220 -36.32 10.49 -29.54
CA GLU A 220 -35.20 9.84 -28.83
C GLU A 220 -35.48 8.35 -28.55
N ASP A 221 -36.76 7.98 -28.44
CA ASP A 221 -37.22 6.60 -28.29
C ASP A 221 -36.84 5.71 -29.49
N MET A 222 -36.86 6.25 -30.72
CA MET A 222 -36.48 5.51 -31.93
C MET A 222 -34.97 5.31 -32.03
N ASP A 223 -34.16 6.29 -31.61
CA ASP A 223 -32.70 6.15 -31.57
C ASP A 223 -32.27 5.18 -30.46
N MET A 224 -32.94 5.23 -29.31
CA MET A 224 -32.74 4.27 -28.21
C MET A 224 -33.16 2.86 -28.64
N LYS A 225 -34.29 2.71 -29.35
CA LYS A 225 -34.74 1.42 -29.90
C LYS A 225 -33.78 0.87 -30.96
N ALA A 226 -33.19 1.73 -31.79
CA ALA A 226 -32.17 1.32 -32.77
C ALA A 226 -30.86 0.87 -32.08
N LYS A 227 -30.45 1.55 -31.00
CA LYS A 227 -29.30 1.15 -30.18
C LYS A 227 -29.55 -0.18 -29.46
N VAL A 228 -30.74 -0.38 -28.88
CA VAL A 228 -31.14 -1.64 -28.24
C VAL A 228 -31.20 -2.78 -29.26
N ALA A 229 -31.76 -2.57 -30.45
CA ALA A 229 -31.77 -3.57 -31.52
C ALA A 229 -30.35 -3.93 -31.99
N THR A 230 -29.43 -2.96 -32.00
CA THR A 230 -28.02 -3.20 -32.34
C THR A 230 -27.31 -4.03 -31.27
N ILE A 231 -27.60 -3.80 -29.99
CA ILE A 231 -27.07 -4.59 -28.87
C ILE A 231 -27.63 -6.02 -28.92
N ALA A 232 -28.95 -6.18 -29.12
CA ALA A 232 -29.59 -7.49 -29.23
C ALA A 232 -28.96 -8.33 -30.35
N ARG A 233 -28.71 -7.74 -31.51
CA ARG A 233 -28.05 -8.42 -32.63
C ARG A 233 -26.60 -8.81 -32.34
N ARG A 234 -25.86 -8.00 -31.57
CA ARG A 234 -24.50 -8.35 -31.12
C ARG A 234 -24.52 -9.44 -30.04
N LEU A 235 -25.57 -9.49 -29.22
CA LEU A 235 -25.77 -10.54 -28.22
C LEU A 235 -26.05 -11.89 -28.90
N GLU A 236 -26.93 -11.92 -29.90
CA GLU A 236 -27.20 -13.10 -30.72
C GLU A 236 -25.95 -13.58 -31.47
N GLU A 237 -25.14 -12.64 -32.01
CA GLU A 237 -23.87 -12.98 -32.68
C GLU A 237 -22.84 -13.56 -31.71
N LEU A 238 -22.79 -13.07 -30.46
CA LEU A 238 -21.94 -13.62 -29.40
C LEU A 238 -22.42 -14.98 -28.92
N GLU A 239 -23.74 -15.21 -28.85
CA GLU A 239 -24.32 -16.50 -28.48
C GLU A 239 -24.06 -17.56 -29.58
N LEU A 240 -24.19 -17.19 -30.85
CA LEU A 240 -23.79 -18.03 -31.99
C LEU A 240 -22.29 -18.35 -32.02
N LYS A 241 -21.43 -17.40 -31.65
CA LYS A 241 -19.98 -17.63 -31.52
C LYS A 241 -19.66 -18.54 -30.33
N LYS A 242 -20.33 -18.36 -29.19
CA LYS A 242 -20.18 -19.24 -28.02
C LYS A 242 -20.64 -20.67 -28.33
N MET A 243 -21.71 -20.84 -29.11
CA MET A 243 -22.15 -22.17 -29.56
C MET A 243 -21.13 -22.84 -30.48
N HIS A 244 -20.52 -22.10 -31.42
CA HIS A 244 -19.45 -22.62 -32.29
C HIS A 244 -18.18 -22.96 -31.51
N GLU A 245 -17.80 -22.14 -30.54
CA GLU A 245 -16.62 -22.37 -29.71
C GLU A 245 -16.83 -23.61 -28.82
N VAL A 246 -18.01 -23.78 -28.22
CA VAL A 246 -18.37 -24.97 -27.42
C VAL A 246 -18.42 -26.25 -28.27
N GLN A 247 -18.88 -26.17 -29.53
CA GLN A 247 -18.79 -27.31 -30.45
C GLN A 247 -17.34 -27.66 -30.83
N ALA A 248 -16.47 -26.67 -31.02
CA ALA A 248 -15.05 -26.89 -31.30
C ALA A 248 -14.28 -27.56 -30.15
N ILE A 249 -14.71 -27.39 -28.89
CA ILE A 249 -14.09 -28.09 -27.74
C ILE A 249 -14.58 -29.53 -27.57
N SER A 250 -15.72 -29.89 -28.18
CA SER A 250 -16.25 -31.27 -28.13
C SER A 250 -15.56 -32.24 -29.11
N GLU A 251 -14.80 -31.73 -30.09
CA GLU A 251 -14.09 -32.51 -31.10
C GLU A 251 -12.57 -32.60 -30.88
N THR A 252 -12.09 -32.33 -29.65
CA THR A 252 -10.74 -32.76 -29.27
C THR A 252 -10.82 -34.15 -28.63
N GLN A 253 -10.55 -35.16 -29.46
CA GLN A 253 -10.43 -36.57 -29.11
C GLN A 253 -9.69 -36.73 -27.77
N ALA A 254 -10.39 -37.23 -26.75
CA ALA A 254 -9.80 -37.61 -25.49
C ALA A 254 -8.71 -38.67 -25.75
N HIS A 255 -7.45 -38.30 -25.57
CA HIS A 255 -6.35 -39.26 -25.53
C HIS A 255 -6.56 -40.15 -24.29
N VAL A 256 -7.16 -41.32 -24.50
CA VAL A 256 -7.22 -42.39 -23.49
C VAL A 256 -5.78 -42.87 -23.27
N MET A 257 -5.24 -42.65 -22.06
CA MET A 257 -3.93 -43.18 -21.69
C MET A 257 -4.03 -44.70 -21.49
N PRO A 258 -3.36 -45.51 -22.31
CA PRO A 258 -3.40 -46.96 -22.14
C PRO A 258 -2.73 -47.37 -20.83
N CYS A 259 -3.26 -48.41 -20.18
CA CYS A 259 -2.70 -49.03 -19.00
C CYS A 259 -1.21 -49.33 -19.21
N THR A 260 -0.33 -48.79 -18.36
CA THR A 260 1.12 -48.89 -18.54
C THR A 260 1.67 -50.31 -18.38
N ILE A 261 0.85 -51.25 -17.87
CA ILE A 261 1.25 -52.64 -17.60
C ILE A 261 0.99 -53.55 -18.80
N CYS A 262 -0.14 -53.39 -19.48
CA CYS A 262 -0.55 -54.26 -20.60
C CYS A 262 -0.94 -53.51 -21.88
N GLN A 263 -0.85 -52.17 -21.87
CA GLN A 263 -1.15 -51.27 -22.99
C GLN A 263 -2.60 -51.31 -23.50
N SER A 264 -3.54 -51.89 -22.74
CA SER A 264 -4.99 -51.82 -23.03
C SER A 264 -5.60 -50.50 -22.54
N CYS A 265 -6.61 -50.03 -23.25
CA CYS A 265 -7.39 -48.83 -22.92
C CYS A 265 -8.68 -49.14 -22.13
N ASP A 266 -8.94 -50.42 -21.83
CA ASP A 266 -10.24 -50.89 -21.32
C ASP A 266 -10.37 -50.83 -19.79
N HIS A 267 -9.26 -50.54 -19.09
CA HIS A 267 -9.20 -50.51 -17.63
C HIS A 267 -8.09 -49.56 -17.15
N VAL A 268 -8.22 -49.08 -15.92
CA VAL A 268 -7.15 -48.34 -15.24
C VAL A 268 -6.11 -49.30 -14.66
N VAL A 269 -4.89 -48.81 -14.43
CA VAL A 269 -3.73 -49.63 -13.99
C VAL A 269 -4.04 -50.50 -12.76
N ASP A 270 -4.84 -50.01 -11.82
CA ASP A 270 -5.20 -50.72 -10.58
C ASP A 270 -6.08 -51.97 -10.81
N GLU A 271 -6.78 -52.05 -11.94
CA GLU A 271 -7.66 -53.17 -12.31
C GLU A 271 -7.01 -54.11 -13.33
N CYS A 272 -5.71 -53.95 -13.58
CA CYS A 272 -5.02 -54.70 -14.62
C CYS A 272 -4.90 -56.20 -14.28
N PRO A 273 -5.41 -57.13 -15.12
CA PRO A 273 -5.38 -58.56 -14.83
C PRO A 273 -3.97 -59.14 -14.62
N THR A 274 -2.95 -58.46 -15.14
CA THR A 274 -1.52 -58.82 -15.02
C THR A 274 -0.86 -58.32 -13.73
N MET A 275 -1.54 -57.49 -12.92
CA MET A 275 -1.00 -56.93 -11.66
C MET A 275 -0.50 -57.95 -10.64
N PRO A 276 -1.15 -59.11 -10.42
CA PRO A 276 -0.68 -60.09 -9.45
C PRO A 276 0.73 -60.63 -9.77
N ALA A 277 1.06 -60.83 -11.05
CA ALA A 277 2.36 -61.34 -11.49
C ALA A 277 3.48 -60.31 -11.35
N VAL A 278 3.18 -59.02 -11.56
CA VAL A 278 4.16 -57.92 -11.39
C VAL A 278 4.50 -57.71 -9.91
N ARG A 279 3.52 -57.91 -9.02
CA ARG A 279 3.72 -57.79 -7.56
C ARG A 279 4.63 -58.89 -6.99
N GLU A 280 4.58 -60.08 -7.57
CA GLU A 280 5.41 -61.22 -7.17
C GLU A 280 6.88 -61.01 -7.58
N MET A 281 7.14 -60.43 -8.75
CA MET A 281 8.51 -60.13 -9.22
C MET A 281 9.20 -58.98 -8.48
N LEU A 282 8.47 -58.01 -7.90
CA LEU A 282 9.05 -56.92 -7.11
C LEU A 282 9.23 -57.26 -5.62
N GLY A 283 8.58 -58.31 -5.10
CA GLY A 283 8.67 -58.73 -3.70
C GLY A 283 10.02 -59.32 -3.30
N ASP A 284 10.71 -59.99 -4.23
CA ASP A 284 11.95 -60.74 -3.94
C ASP A 284 13.22 -59.89 -3.83
N GLN A 285 13.15 -58.59 -4.14
CA GLN A 285 14.30 -57.65 -4.00
C GLN A 285 14.27 -56.82 -2.71
N ALA A 286 13.20 -56.91 -1.90
CA ALA A 286 12.98 -55.99 -0.76
C ALA A 286 13.38 -56.55 0.62
N ASN A 287 13.92 -57.78 0.72
CA ASN A 287 14.16 -58.45 2.01
C ASN A 287 15.62 -58.46 2.49
N VAL A 288 16.48 -57.59 1.95
CA VAL A 288 17.87 -57.40 2.41
C VAL A 288 18.14 -55.89 2.54
N VAL A 289 18.69 -55.46 3.68
CA VAL A 289 18.94 -54.05 4.13
C VAL A 289 17.85 -53.43 5.04
N GLY A 290 17.14 -54.26 5.82
CA GLY A 290 16.36 -53.82 6.99
C GLY A 290 17.13 -53.87 8.30
N GLN A 291 18.32 -53.24 8.43
CA GLN A 291 19.05 -53.28 9.70
C GLN A 291 20.03 -52.13 9.94
N PHE A 292 19.56 -50.88 10.04
CA PHE A 292 20.31 -49.83 10.74
C PHE A 292 19.37 -48.89 11.52
N ARG A 293 19.51 -48.90 12.85
CA ARG A 293 18.85 -47.96 13.77
C ARG A 293 19.46 -46.55 13.62
N PRO A 294 18.70 -45.44 13.69
CA PRO A 294 19.28 -44.10 13.72
C PRO A 294 19.86 -43.79 15.11
N ASN A 295 21.13 -43.40 15.16
CA ASN A 295 21.79 -42.87 16.36
C ASN A 295 21.57 -41.35 16.45
N ASN A 296 20.89 -40.91 17.50
CA ASN A 296 20.73 -39.50 17.85
C ASN A 296 22.05 -38.94 18.41
N ASN A 297 22.86 -38.30 17.57
CA ASN A 297 23.78 -37.18 17.91
C ASN A 297 24.76 -36.88 16.74
N ALA A 298 24.36 -36.01 15.80
CA ALA A 298 25.28 -35.28 14.90
C ALA A 298 24.58 -34.05 14.26
N PRO A 299 25.09 -32.81 14.36
CA PRO A 299 24.38 -31.61 13.88
C PRO A 299 24.55 -31.24 12.39
N TYR A 300 25.16 -32.07 11.54
CA TYR A 300 25.31 -31.76 10.10
C TYR A 300 25.15 -33.01 9.24
N GLY A 301 24.22 -32.96 8.27
CA GLY A 301 23.85 -34.07 7.39
C GLY A 301 24.84 -34.33 6.24
N ASN A 302 25.07 -35.60 5.95
CA ASN A 302 25.95 -36.11 4.88
C ASN A 302 25.27 -36.09 3.49
N THR A 303 25.10 -34.91 2.90
CA THR A 303 24.77 -34.74 1.48
C THR A 303 25.85 -33.95 0.75
N TYR A 304 27.12 -34.35 0.96
CA TYR A 304 28.27 -33.76 0.28
C TYR A 304 28.58 -34.52 -1.02
N ASN A 305 28.32 -33.87 -2.17
CA ASN A 305 28.70 -34.37 -3.49
C ASN A 305 30.04 -33.74 -3.93
N SER A 306 31.06 -34.57 -4.09
CA SER A 306 32.44 -34.13 -4.41
C SER A 306 32.64 -33.60 -5.83
N SER A 307 31.67 -33.75 -6.74
CA SER A 307 31.80 -33.32 -8.14
C SER A 307 31.57 -31.81 -8.38
N TRP A 308 31.16 -31.05 -7.37
CA TRP A 308 30.93 -29.59 -7.47
C TRP A 308 32.17 -28.72 -7.18
N ARG A 309 33.33 -29.32 -6.92
CA ARG A 309 34.57 -28.59 -6.58
C ARG A 309 35.24 -27.87 -7.76
N ASN A 310 34.97 -28.27 -9.01
CA ASN A 310 35.74 -27.87 -10.18
C ASN A 310 34.94 -27.02 -11.19
N HIS A 311 34.11 -26.08 -10.72
CA HIS A 311 33.36 -25.19 -11.61
C HIS A 311 34.12 -23.86 -11.88
N PRO A 312 34.25 -23.40 -13.14
CA PRO A 312 35.11 -22.26 -13.52
C PRO A 312 34.73 -20.91 -12.88
N ASN A 313 33.49 -20.74 -12.41
CA ASN A 313 32.99 -19.50 -11.80
C ASN A 313 32.79 -19.58 -10.27
N PHE A 314 33.19 -20.66 -9.59
CA PHE A 314 33.06 -20.81 -8.14
C PHE A 314 34.39 -21.22 -7.50
N SER A 315 35.20 -20.24 -7.06
CA SER A 315 36.41 -20.50 -6.27
C SER A 315 36.14 -20.22 -4.79
N TRP A 316 36.24 -21.25 -3.94
CA TRP A 316 36.27 -21.10 -2.49
C TRP A 316 37.69 -20.73 -2.04
N LYS A 317 37.89 -19.48 -1.57
CA LYS A 317 39.12 -19.09 -0.87
C LYS A 317 38.95 -19.29 0.65
N PRO A 318 39.88 -19.94 1.36
CA PRO A 318 39.81 -20.05 2.82
C PRO A 318 40.02 -18.68 3.49
N ARG A 319 39.18 -18.37 4.49
CA ARG A 319 39.31 -17.19 5.37
C ARG A 319 40.57 -17.31 6.23
N PRO A 320 41.26 -16.19 6.55
CA PRO A 320 42.30 -16.19 7.58
C PRO A 320 41.69 -16.47 8.98
N PRO A 321 42.46 -17.07 9.91
CA PRO A 321 41.96 -17.38 11.25
C PRO A 321 41.57 -16.11 12.05
N PRO A 322 40.54 -16.17 12.90
CA PRO A 322 40.21 -15.07 13.82
C PRO A 322 41.27 -14.94 14.91
N TYR A 323 41.64 -13.69 15.20
CA TYR A 323 42.53 -13.24 16.27
C TYR A 323 42.28 -13.97 17.61
N GLN A 324 43.35 -14.50 18.21
CA GLN A 324 43.40 -14.89 19.62
C GLN A 324 43.46 -13.64 20.52
N PRO A 325 42.84 -13.66 21.72
CA PRO A 325 43.00 -12.59 22.70
C PRO A 325 44.36 -12.71 23.42
N GLN A 326 45.23 -11.70 23.26
CA GLN A 326 46.48 -11.57 24.01
C GLN A 326 46.26 -10.92 25.38
N ALA A 327 47.03 -11.42 26.36
CA ALA A 327 47.01 -11.07 27.77
C ALA A 327 47.48 -9.63 28.07
N LYS A 328 46.97 -9.07 29.19
CA LYS A 328 47.35 -7.79 29.78
C LYS A 328 48.81 -7.76 30.26
N PRO A 329 49.49 -6.61 30.15
CA PRO A 329 50.52 -6.22 31.11
C PRO A 329 49.99 -5.18 32.11
N LYS A 330 50.30 -5.41 33.40
CA LYS A 330 50.17 -4.45 34.51
C LYS A 330 51.22 -3.34 34.36
N HIS A 331 50.90 -2.07 34.60
CA HIS A 331 51.76 -1.02 35.18
C HIS A 331 50.85 0.21 35.45
N LEU A 332 50.49 0.49 36.70
CA LEU A 332 51.19 1.28 37.74
C LEU A 332 50.56 2.69 37.85
N ASN A 333 49.66 2.81 38.82
CA ASN A 333 49.08 4.06 39.31
C ASN A 333 50.16 4.95 39.95
N LYS A 334 50.18 6.25 39.61
CA LYS A 334 50.45 7.34 40.56
C LYS A 334 49.98 8.71 40.02
N PRO A 335 49.48 9.62 40.88
CA PRO A 335 48.79 10.84 40.49
C PRO A 335 49.74 12.04 40.39
N LEU A 336 49.43 13.04 39.56
CA LEU A 336 50.09 14.35 39.64
C LEU A 336 49.11 15.47 40.02
N GLN A 337 49.52 16.15 41.08
CA GLN A 337 48.90 17.28 41.75
C GLN A 337 49.00 18.57 40.93
N TRP A 338 48.14 19.51 41.32
CA TRP A 338 48.13 20.91 40.94
C TRP A 338 49.40 21.67 41.36
N SER A 339 49.83 22.64 40.55
CA SER A 339 50.61 23.82 40.99
C SER A 339 50.52 24.97 39.97
N LYS A 340 49.92 26.11 40.37
CA LYS A 340 50.33 27.48 39.95
C LYS A 340 51.73 27.76 40.54
N PRO A 341 52.60 28.69 40.07
CA PRO A 341 52.39 30.15 39.80
C PRO A 341 53.19 30.63 38.54
N LEU A 342 53.23 31.89 38.07
CA LEU A 342 53.21 33.26 38.61
C LEU A 342 52.39 34.17 37.68
#